data_AF-W1Y3U9-F1
#
_entry.id   AF-W1Y3U9-F1
#
_cell.length_a   1.000
_cell.length_b   1.000
_cell.length_c   1.000
_cell.angle_alpha   90.00
_cell.angle_beta   90.00
_cell.angle_gamma   90.00
#
_symmetry.space_group_name_H-M   'P 1'
#
loop_
_entity.id
_entity.type
_entity.pdbx_description
1 polymer ?
#
loop_
_entity_poly.entity_id
_entity_poly.type
_entity_poly.pdbx_seq_one_letter_code
_entity_poly.pdbx_strand_id
1 'polypeptide(L)'
;LVQAVKNDSSSNVLSTPSITTLDNQEAFFMVGQDVPVLTGSTVGSNNSNPFNTVERKKVGIMLKVTPQINEGNAVQMVIEQEVSKVEGQTSLDVVFGERKLKTTVLANDGELIVLGGLMDDQAGESVA
;
A
#
# COMPACT_ATOMS: atom_id res chain seq x y z
N LEU A 1 37.38 -20.70 13.44
CA LEU A 1 35.99 -21.03 13.04
C LEU A 1 35.57 -20.00 12.01
N VAL A 2 35.23 -20.41 10.79
CA VAL A 2 34.75 -19.52 9.71
C VAL A 2 33.23 -19.60 9.69
N GLN A 3 32.55 -18.46 9.77
CA GLN A 3 31.11 -18.35 9.54
C GLN A 3 30.91 -17.59 8.23
N ALA A 4 30.20 -18.20 7.30
CA ALA A 4 29.77 -17.57 6.05
C ALA A 4 28.27 -17.80 5.90
N VAL A 5 27.50 -16.71 5.76
CA VAL A 5 26.07 -16.75 5.48
C VAL A 5 25.81 -15.95 4.21
N LYS A 6 25.09 -16.55 3.25
CA LYS A 6 24.64 -15.87 2.03
C LYS A 6 23.11 -15.89 2.05
N ASN A 7 22.51 -14.71 2.18
CA ASN A 7 21.06 -14.55 2.09
C ASN A 7 20.71 -14.12 0.67
N ASP A 8 19.84 -14.88 0.02
CA ASP A 8 19.25 -14.56 -1.29
C ASP A 8 17.73 -14.50 -1.12
N SER A 9 17.10 -13.41 -1.54
CA SER A 9 15.69 -13.12 -1.30
C SER A 9 15.09 -12.46 -2.54
N SER A 10 14.26 -13.20 -3.27
CA SER A 10 13.48 -12.69 -4.40
C SER A 10 12.01 -12.48 -3.99
N SER A 11 11.43 -11.32 -4.28
CA SER A 11 10.01 -11.05 -4.06
C SER A 11 9.34 -10.58 -5.35
N ASN A 12 8.19 -11.18 -5.70
CA ASN A 12 7.34 -10.76 -6.82
C ASN A 12 5.92 -10.52 -6.28
N VAL A 13 5.39 -9.32 -6.47
CA VAL A 13 4.05 -8.94 -6.03
C VAL A 13 3.29 -8.43 -7.24
N LEU A 14 2.23 -9.15 -7.62
CA LEU A 14 1.31 -8.76 -8.69
C LEU A 14 -0.10 -8.63 -8.14
N SER A 15 -0.68 -7.43 -8.27
CA SER A 15 -2.04 -7.13 -7.85
C SER A 15 -2.75 -6.35 -8.97
N THR A 16 -3.87 -6.88 -9.46
CA THR A 16 -4.67 -6.27 -10.54
C THR A 16 -6.11 -6.02 -10.06
N PRO A 17 -6.36 -4.98 -9.24
CA PRO A 17 -7.72 -4.65 -8.84
C PRO A 17 -8.52 -4.14 -10.04
N SER A 18 -9.77 -4.60 -10.17
CA SER A 18 -10.70 -4.14 -11.20
C SER A 18 -12.04 -3.75 -10.56
N ILE A 19 -12.60 -2.61 -10.94
CA ILE A 19 -13.90 -2.13 -10.47
C ILE A 19 -14.73 -1.62 -11.65
N THR A 20 -16.03 -1.86 -11.61
CA THR A 20 -17.00 -1.32 -12.58
C THR A 20 -17.77 -0.20 -11.90
N THR A 21 -17.92 0.93 -12.59
CA THR A 21 -18.66 2.09 -12.09
C THR A 21 -19.35 2.81 -13.25
N LEU A 22 -20.25 3.72 -12.91
CA LEU A 22 -20.91 4.60 -13.87
C LEU A 22 -20.01 5.80 -14.23
N ASP A 23 -20.33 6.44 -15.33
CA ASP A 23 -19.71 7.70 -15.72
C ASP A 23 -19.92 8.77 -14.64
N ASN A 24 -18.86 9.54 -14.36
CA ASN A 24 -18.78 10.56 -13.31
C ASN A 24 -19.07 10.07 -11.88
N GLN A 25 -19.12 8.75 -11.65
CA GLN A 25 -19.39 8.15 -10.35
C GLN A 25 -18.10 7.63 -9.72
N GLU A 26 -17.74 8.19 -8.57
CA GLU A 26 -16.62 7.67 -7.77
C GLU A 26 -16.92 6.23 -7.35
N ALA A 27 -15.97 5.35 -7.65
CA ALA A 27 -15.95 3.96 -7.26
C ALA A 27 -14.83 3.73 -6.26
N PHE A 28 -15.11 2.90 -5.25
CA PHE A 28 -14.15 2.54 -4.22
C PHE A 28 -14.08 1.02 -4.07
N PHE A 29 -12.87 0.49 -4.17
CA PHE A 29 -12.55 -0.91 -3.97
C PHE A 29 -11.48 -1.02 -2.89
N MET A 30 -11.70 -1.86 -1.89
CA MET A 30 -10.72 -2.12 -0.85
C MET A 30 -10.74 -3.60 -0.47
N VAL A 31 -9.55 -4.21 -0.49
CA VAL A 31 -9.30 -5.58 -0.01
C VAL A 31 -8.13 -5.52 0.93
N GLY A 32 -8.32 -5.95 2.17
CA GLY A 32 -7.29 -5.84 3.18
C GLY A 32 -7.73 -6.35 4.54
N GLN A 33 -6.96 -5.97 5.56
CA GLN A 33 -7.16 -6.34 6.94
C GLN A 33 -6.97 -5.13 7.85
N ASP A 34 -7.65 -5.14 9.01
CA ASP A 34 -7.55 -4.10 10.04
C ASP A 34 -6.51 -4.51 11.09
N VAL A 35 -5.33 -3.90 11.00
CA VAL A 35 -4.21 -4.18 11.91
C VAL A 35 -4.29 -3.24 13.13
N PRO A 36 -4.27 -3.76 14.36
CA PRO A 36 -4.16 -2.93 15.55
C PRO A 36 -2.74 -2.36 15.69
N VAL A 37 -2.64 -1.05 15.88
CA VAL A 37 -1.42 -0.27 16.08
C VAL A 37 -1.48 0.36 17.47
N LEU A 38 -0.40 0.24 18.24
CA LEU A 38 -0.34 0.75 19.60
C LEU A 38 0.09 2.23 19.58
N THR A 39 -0.82 3.16 19.82
CA THR A 39 -0.54 4.61 19.69
C THR A 39 -0.10 5.28 20.99
N GLY A 40 -0.21 4.58 22.13
CA GLY A 40 0.34 5.06 23.40
C GLY A 40 0.12 4.09 24.55
N SER A 41 1.04 4.13 25.51
CA SER A 41 0.91 3.47 26.81
C SER A 41 1.02 4.54 27.89
N THR A 42 -0.07 4.80 28.62
CA THR A 42 -0.04 5.69 29.79
C THR A 42 0.14 4.83 31.04
N VAL A 43 1.21 5.06 31.80
CA VAL A 43 1.41 4.45 33.12
C VAL A 43 0.83 5.37 34.17
N GLY A 44 -0.20 4.90 34.90
CA GLY A 44 -0.72 5.62 36.07
C GLY A 44 0.36 5.80 37.14
N SER A 45 0.19 6.78 38.05
CA SER A 45 1.21 7.29 39.00
C SER A 45 1.98 6.28 39.88
N ASN A 46 1.61 4.99 39.86
CA ASN A 46 2.28 3.89 40.57
C ASN A 46 2.67 2.69 39.66
N ASN A 47 2.73 2.87 38.33
CA ASN A 47 3.19 1.83 37.38
C ASN A 47 2.42 0.49 37.45
N SER A 48 1.21 0.49 38.04
CA SER A 48 0.46 -0.73 38.40
C SER A 48 -0.58 -1.13 37.34
N ASN A 49 -0.89 -0.27 36.37
CA ASN A 49 -1.80 -0.59 35.28
C ASN A 49 -1.52 0.29 34.04
N PRO A 50 -0.70 -0.17 33.08
CA PRO A 50 -0.49 0.55 31.83
C PRO A 50 -1.77 0.50 30.98
N PHE A 51 -2.34 1.67 30.68
CA PHE A 51 -3.42 1.79 29.71
C PHE A 51 -2.84 1.94 28.32
N ASN A 52 -3.07 0.92 27.49
CA ASN A 52 -2.66 0.86 26.10
C ASN A 52 -3.80 1.36 25.21
N THR A 53 -3.56 2.44 24.47
CA THR A 53 -4.46 2.92 23.42
C THR A 53 -4.12 2.23 22.12
N VAL A 54 -5.11 1.57 21.52
CA VAL A 54 -4.96 0.83 20.26
C VAL A 54 -5.81 1.49 19.19
N GLU A 55 -5.19 1.86 18.07
CA GLU A 55 -5.86 2.34 16.86
C GLU A 55 -5.88 1.24 15.80
N ARG A 56 -6.91 1.18 14.95
CA ARG A 56 -7.00 0.20 13.86
C ARG A 56 -6.60 0.85 12.55
N LYS A 57 -5.52 0.37 11.95
CA LYS A 57 -5.06 0.80 10.63
C LYS A 57 -5.45 -0.23 9.57
N LYS A 58 -6.12 0.26 8.53
CA LYS A 58 -6.47 -0.49 7.33
C LYS A 58 -5.24 -0.72 6.47
N VAL A 59 -4.93 -1.96 6.13
CA VAL A 59 -3.83 -2.30 5.22
C VAL A 59 -4.27 -3.29 4.15
N GLY A 60 -3.84 -3.07 2.92
CA GLY A 60 -4.16 -3.92 1.78
C GLY A 60 -4.13 -3.14 0.47
N ILE A 61 -4.94 -3.59 -0.48
CA ILE A 61 -5.09 -2.96 -1.79
C ILE A 61 -6.34 -2.08 -1.75
N MET A 62 -6.15 -0.79 -2.00
CA MET A 62 -7.20 0.20 -2.16
C MET A 62 -7.10 0.79 -3.56
N LEU A 63 -8.24 0.84 -4.25
CA LEU A 63 -8.39 1.50 -5.55
C LEU A 63 -9.62 2.39 -5.48
N LYS A 64 -9.42 3.68 -5.73
CA LYS A 64 -10.48 4.66 -5.92
C LYS A 64 -10.33 5.21 -7.34
N VAL A 65 -11.43 5.22 -8.07
CA VAL A 65 -11.46 5.70 -9.46
C VAL A 65 -12.71 6.51 -9.71
N THR A 66 -12.55 7.62 -10.42
CA THR A 66 -13.65 8.43 -10.94
C THR A 66 -13.45 8.57 -12.45
N PRO A 67 -14.19 7.81 -13.27
CA PRO A 67 -14.13 7.93 -14.71
C PRO A 67 -15.02 9.07 -15.22
N GLN A 68 -14.63 9.64 -16.36
CA GLN A 68 -15.38 10.59 -17.15
C GLN A 68 -15.24 10.20 -18.62
N ILE A 69 -16.35 9.85 -19.26
CA ILE A 69 -16.38 9.47 -20.67
C ILE A 69 -16.44 10.76 -21.51
N ASN A 70 -15.45 10.95 -22.39
CA ASN A 70 -15.37 12.08 -23.30
C ASN A 70 -15.93 11.71 -24.70
N GLU A 71 -16.21 12.73 -25.51
CA GLU A 71 -16.57 12.54 -26.91
C GLU A 71 -15.41 11.86 -27.68
N GLY A 72 -15.69 10.75 -28.38
CA GLY A 72 -14.67 10.04 -29.18
C GLY A 72 -14.04 8.80 -28.53
N ASN A 73 -14.75 8.10 -27.64
CA ASN A 73 -14.34 6.83 -26.99
C ASN A 73 -13.14 6.95 -26.02
N ALA A 74 -12.73 8.17 -25.67
CA ALA A 74 -11.72 8.39 -24.64
C ALA A 74 -12.37 8.47 -23.26
N VAL A 75 -11.75 7.84 -22.27
CA VAL A 75 -12.15 7.84 -20.87
C VAL A 75 -11.06 8.53 -20.06
N GLN A 76 -11.40 9.66 -19.46
CA GLN A 76 -10.55 10.31 -18.47
C GLN A 76 -10.81 9.64 -17.12
N MET A 77 -9.76 9.32 -16.36
CA MET A 77 -9.88 8.69 -15.05
C MET A 77 -9.01 9.41 -14.05
N VAL A 78 -9.61 9.80 -12.93
CA VAL A 78 -8.87 10.17 -11.73
C VAL A 78 -8.68 8.89 -10.92
N ILE A 79 -7.44 8.45 -10.74
CA ILE A 79 -7.10 7.18 -10.11
C ILE A 79 -6.28 7.47 -8.85
N GLU A 80 -6.76 6.92 -7.73
CA GLU A 80 -6.03 6.84 -6.47
C GLU A 80 -5.87 5.36 -6.12
N GLN A 81 -4.65 4.85 -6.19
CA GLN A 81 -4.35 3.48 -5.82
C GLN A 81 -3.34 3.47 -4.68
N GLU A 82 -3.61 2.64 -3.69
CA GLU A 82 -2.73 2.41 -2.55
C GLU A 82 -2.58 0.91 -2.33
N VAL A 83 -1.34 0.46 -2.16
CA VAL A 83 -1.00 -0.91 -1.79
C VAL A 83 -0.18 -0.84 -0.53
N SER A 84 -0.78 -1.22 0.59
CA SER A 84 -0.14 -1.32 1.88
C SER A 84 0.00 -2.76 2.33
N LYS A 85 1.14 -3.10 2.93
CA LYS A 85 1.42 -4.39 3.54
C LYS A 85 2.10 -4.25 4.88
N VAL A 86 1.93 -5.24 5.75
CA VAL A 86 2.72 -5.37 6.98
C VAL A 86 4.08 -5.93 6.58
N GLU A 87 5.15 -5.16 6.80
CA GLU A 87 6.53 -5.56 6.50
C GLU A 87 7.17 -6.29 7.68
N GLY A 88 6.67 -6.07 8.89
CA GLY A 88 7.14 -6.74 10.09
C GLY A 88 6.71 -6.04 11.36
N GLN A 89 7.26 -6.49 12.48
CA GLN A 89 7.02 -5.93 13.80
C GLN A 89 8.36 -5.59 14.45
N THR A 90 8.50 -4.37 14.93
CA THR A 90 9.61 -3.97 15.81
C THR A 90 9.22 -4.23 17.27
N SER A 91 10.17 -4.06 18.19
CA SER A 91 9.90 -4.15 19.64
C SER A 91 8.90 -3.11 20.16
N LEU A 92 8.63 -2.05 19.39
CA LEU A 92 7.73 -0.96 19.75
C LEU A 92 6.44 -0.95 18.91
N ASP A 93 6.51 -1.26 17.62
CA ASP A 93 5.34 -1.13 16.72
C ASP A 93 5.44 -1.94 15.41
N VAL A 94 4.34 -2.02 14.67
CA VAL A 94 4.22 -2.67 13.36
C VAL A 94 4.74 -1.74 12.26
N VAL A 95 5.59 -2.27 11.37
CA VAL A 95 6.09 -1.55 10.20
C VAL A 95 5.19 -1.85 9.01
N PHE A 96 4.72 -0.79 8.36
CA PHE A 96 3.90 -0.88 7.16
C PHE A 96 4.68 -0.38 5.95
N GLY A 97 4.71 -1.17 4.89
CA GLY A 97 5.16 -0.75 3.57
C GLY A 97 3.97 -0.21 2.80
N GLU A 98 4.08 0.97 2.21
CA GLU A 98 2.99 1.63 1.47
C GLU A 98 3.49 2.06 0.10
N ARG A 99 2.72 1.75 -0.94
CA ARG A 99 2.91 2.21 -2.31
C ARG A 99 1.65 2.95 -2.72
N LYS A 100 1.75 4.25 -2.94
CA LYS A 100 0.60 5.10 -3.24
C LYS A 100 0.83 5.88 -4.51
N LEU A 101 -0.17 5.92 -5.37
CA LEU A 101 -0.19 6.74 -6.58
C LEU A 101 -1.52 7.48 -6.67
N LYS A 102 -1.44 8.74 -7.08
CA LYS A 102 -2.59 9.57 -7.42
C LYS A 102 -2.29 10.25 -8.74
N THR A 103 -3.07 9.94 -9.76
CA THR A 103 -2.85 10.47 -11.11
C THR A 103 -4.17 10.65 -11.83
N THR A 104 -4.14 11.49 -12.86
CA THR A 104 -5.24 11.65 -13.79
C THR A 104 -4.73 11.24 -15.16
N VAL A 105 -5.40 10.30 -15.79
CA VAL A 105 -5.02 9.76 -17.11
C VAL A 105 -6.18 9.86 -18.08
N LEU A 106 -5.86 9.92 -19.37
CA LEU A 106 -6.81 9.79 -20.46
C LEU A 106 -6.45 8.52 -21.21
N ALA A 107 -7.41 7.60 -21.35
CA ALA A 107 -7.22 6.33 -22.05
C ALA A 107 -8.28 6.15 -23.13
N ASN A 108 -7.94 5.52 -24.25
CA ASN A 108 -8.96 5.08 -25.19
C ASN A 108 -9.59 3.77 -24.72
N ASP A 109 -10.83 3.51 -25.16
CA ASP A 109 -11.50 2.23 -24.90
C ASP A 109 -10.63 1.03 -25.34
N GLY A 110 -10.47 0.05 -24.46
CA GLY A 110 -9.64 -1.14 -24.67
C GLY A 110 -8.13 -0.94 -24.61
N GLU A 111 -7.63 0.28 -24.37
CA GLU A 111 -6.20 0.56 -24.29
C GLU A 111 -5.63 0.29 -22.88
N LEU A 112 -4.48 -0.38 -22.83
CA LEU A 112 -3.73 -0.56 -21.57
C LEU A 112 -2.75 0.58 -21.39
N ILE A 113 -2.86 1.28 -20.27
CA ILE A 113 -1.96 2.38 -19.90
C ILE A 113 -1.15 2.04 -18.66
N VAL A 114 0.14 2.36 -18.70
CA VAL A 114 1.02 2.29 -17.54
C VAL A 114 0.92 3.60 -16.75
N LEU A 115 0.37 3.52 -15.54
CA LEU A 115 0.17 4.69 -14.67
C LEU A 115 1.46 5.18 -14.00
N GLY A 116 2.43 4.28 -13.82
CA GLY A 116 3.70 4.55 -13.17
C GLY A 116 4.47 3.27 -12.88
N GLY A 117 5.69 3.44 -12.37
CA GLY A 117 6.56 2.35 -11.96
C GLY A 117 7.69 2.90 -11.09
N LEU A 118 8.19 2.07 -10.17
CA LEU A 118 9.38 2.36 -9.39
C LEU A 118 10.38 1.24 -9.66
N MET A 119 11.54 1.61 -10.19
CA MET A 119 12.69 0.72 -10.31
C MET A 119 13.68 1.12 -9.23
N ASP A 120 13.98 0.20 -8.33
CA ASP A 120 14.92 0.39 -7.23
C ASP A 120 16.07 -0.62 -7.41
N ASP A 121 17.30 -0.13 -7.40
CA ASP A 121 18.52 -0.93 -7.53
C ASP A 121 19.38 -0.69 -6.28
N GLN A 122 19.47 -1.71 -5.42
CA GLN A 122 20.26 -1.66 -4.19
C GLN A 122 21.42 -2.66 -4.25
N ALA A 123 22.62 -2.14 -4.52
CA ALA A 123 23.86 -2.88 -4.36
C ALA A 123 24.43 -2.65 -2.95
N GLY A 124 24.21 -3.62 -2.05
CA GLY A 124 24.81 -3.63 -0.71
C GLY A 124 26.02 -4.56 -0.66
N GLU A 125 27.23 -4.01 -0.77
CA GLU A 125 28.45 -4.79 -0.54
C GLU A 125 28.74 -4.77 0.97
N SER A 126 28.51 -5.91 1.65
CA SER A 126 28.85 -6.07 3.06
C SER A 126 30.11 -6.93 3.15
N VAL A 127 31.24 -6.28 3.43
CA VAL A 127 32.51 -6.95 3.72
C VAL A 127 32.53 -7.25 5.22
N ALA A 128 32.46 -8.53 5.57
CA ALA A 128 32.61 -9.05 6.93
C ALA A 128 34.06 -9.41 7.22
#